data_AF-A0A2P9HHR6-F1
#
_entry.id   AF-A0A2P9HHR6-F1
#
_cell.length_a   1.000
_cell.length_b   1.000
_cell.length_c   1.000
_cell.angle_alpha   90.00
_cell.angle_beta   90.00
_cell.angle_gamma   90.00
#
_symmetry.space_group_name_H-M   'P 1'
#
loop_
_entity.id
_entity.type
_entity.pdbx_description
1 polymer ?
#
loop_
_entity_poly.entity_id
_entity_poly.type
_entity_poly.pdbx_seq_one_letter_code
_entity_poly.pdbx_strand_id
1 'polypeptide(L)'
;MTAAYLTVPWEGVENKAYYDRLGGVWTVCAGETKGVKPGDTYTDAQCLKMLETRLENDFRKPLRKCIATFDRAPISVQASMLDLSYNIGAGAACSSSAAKRMREKNWQAACSAMTLFNRAGGKVVEGLKKRREYGDAQRIGELELCLAGLQ
;
A
#
# COMPACT_ATOMS: atom_id res chain seq x y z
N MET A 1 -12.13 2.29 -4.65
CA MET A 1 -10.81 2.46 -5.33
C MET A 1 -10.06 1.14 -5.25
N THR A 2 -9.34 0.74 -6.31
CA THR A 2 -8.95 -0.68 -6.51
C THR A 2 -7.98 -1.28 -5.49
N ALA A 3 -7.10 -0.49 -4.86
CA ALA A 3 -6.12 -1.03 -3.92
C ALA A 3 -6.65 -1.28 -2.49
N ALA A 4 -7.78 -0.70 -2.10
CA ALA A 4 -8.26 -0.76 -0.71
C ALA A 4 -8.49 -2.21 -0.22
N TYR A 5 -9.02 -3.08 -1.09
CA TYR A 5 -9.25 -4.49 -0.78
C TYR A 5 -7.97 -5.33 -0.72
N LEU A 6 -6.89 -4.86 -1.34
CA LEU A 6 -5.55 -5.44 -1.16
C LEU A 6 -4.95 -4.99 0.18
N THR A 7 -5.08 -3.69 0.51
CA THR A 7 -4.48 -3.09 1.70
C THR A 7 -5.10 -3.55 3.02
N VAL A 8 -6.43 -3.58 3.09
CA VAL A 8 -7.17 -3.86 4.34
C VAL A 8 -6.74 -5.17 5.03
N PRO A 9 -6.65 -6.33 4.33
CA PRO A 9 -6.26 -7.59 4.99
C PRO A 9 -4.83 -7.60 5.53
N TRP A 10 -3.94 -6.77 4.99
CA TRP A 10 -2.56 -6.67 5.44
C TRP A 10 -2.37 -5.69 6.59
N GLU A 11 -3.10 -4.57 6.58
CA GLU A 11 -3.06 -3.57 7.67
C GLU A 11 -3.88 -4.00 8.90
N GLY A 12 -4.99 -4.72 8.67
CA GLY A 12 -6.04 -4.89 9.67
C GLY A 12 -6.93 -3.65 9.77
N VAL A 13 -8.01 -3.75 10.55
CA VAL A 13 -8.93 -2.63 10.81
C VAL A 13 -9.29 -2.61 12.30
N GLU A 14 -9.11 -1.46 12.93
CA GLU A 14 -9.56 -1.21 14.30
C GLU A 14 -10.50 -0.01 14.30
N ASN A 15 -11.80 -0.26 14.45
CA ASN A 15 -12.84 0.76 14.26
C ASN A 15 -12.85 1.81 15.37
N LYS A 16 -12.23 1.54 16.52
CA LYS A 16 -12.12 2.47 17.65
C LYS A 16 -10.72 3.03 17.74
N ALA A 17 -10.59 4.35 17.88
CA ALA A 17 -9.27 4.97 17.97
C ALA A 17 -8.44 4.42 19.14
N TYR A 18 -7.20 4.06 18.84
CA TYR A 18 -6.21 3.59 19.80
C TYR A 18 -4.94 4.42 19.69
N TYR A 19 -4.17 4.50 20.78
CA TYR A 19 -2.91 5.22 20.77
C TYR A 19 -1.78 4.29 20.31
N ASP A 20 -1.28 4.50 19.09
CA ASP A 20 -0.10 3.80 18.59
C ASP A 20 1.14 4.36 19.28
N ARG A 21 1.72 3.58 20.20
CA ARG A 21 2.91 3.98 20.96
C ARG A 21 4.18 4.00 20.10
N LEU A 22 4.22 3.25 19.00
CA LEU A 22 5.37 3.24 18.09
C LEU A 22 5.38 4.50 17.24
N GLY A 23 4.21 4.90 16.72
CA GLY A 23 4.04 6.15 15.99
C GLY A 23 3.94 7.40 16.87
N GLY A 24 3.50 7.25 18.13
CA GLY A 24 3.23 8.36 19.04
C GLY A 24 1.94 9.14 18.70
N VAL A 25 0.99 8.50 18.00
CA VAL A 25 -0.19 9.16 17.41
C VAL A 25 -1.47 8.33 17.60
N TRP A 26 -2.61 9.00 17.68
CA TRP A 26 -3.91 8.31 17.65
C TRP A 26 -4.19 7.75 16.26
N THR A 27 -4.52 6.46 16.22
CA THR A 27 -4.73 5.68 14.99
C THR A 27 -6.09 5.00 15.02
N VAL A 28 -6.74 4.87 13.87
CA VAL A 28 -8.03 4.18 13.72
C VAL A 28 -8.13 3.54 12.33
N CYS A 29 -9.11 2.66 12.14
CA CYS A 29 -9.39 1.98 10.89
C CYS A 29 -8.16 1.22 10.37
N ALA A 30 -7.86 1.28 9.07
CA ALA A 30 -6.68 0.67 8.46
C ALA A 30 -5.45 1.59 8.54
N GLY A 31 -5.12 2.09 9.74
CA GLY A 31 -3.95 2.95 9.95
C GLY A 31 -4.16 4.44 9.64
N GLU A 32 -5.39 4.94 9.69
CA GLU A 32 -5.67 6.38 9.55
C GLU A 32 -5.21 7.13 10.81
N THR A 33 -4.58 8.28 10.61
CA THR A 33 -3.97 9.10 11.66
C THR A 33 -4.30 10.59 11.53
N LYS A 34 -4.82 11.04 10.38
CA LYS A 34 -5.15 12.44 10.15
C LYS A 34 -6.38 12.85 10.96
N GLY A 35 -6.15 13.70 11.95
CA GLY A 35 -7.22 14.31 12.75
C GLY A 35 -7.93 13.35 13.69
N VAL A 36 -7.38 12.15 13.90
CA VAL A 36 -7.91 11.14 14.82
C VAL A 36 -7.73 11.60 16.26
N LYS A 37 -8.78 11.44 17.07
CA LYS A 37 -8.82 11.83 18.47
C LYS A 37 -9.14 10.64 19.37
N PRO A 38 -8.76 10.69 20.66
CA PRO A 38 -9.21 9.72 21.63
C PRO A 38 -10.75 9.62 21.63
N GLY A 39 -11.27 8.39 21.56
CA GLY A 39 -12.71 8.13 21.61
C GLY A 39 -13.41 8.12 20.25
N ASP A 40 -12.74 8.49 19.16
CA ASP A 40 -13.30 8.35 17.82
C ASP A 40 -13.66 6.87 17.55
N THR A 41 -14.80 6.66 16.88
CA THR A 41 -15.24 5.33 16.45
C THR A 41 -15.95 5.46 15.11
N TYR A 42 -15.66 4.54 14.20
CA TYR A 42 -16.17 4.55 12.83
C TYR A 42 -16.77 3.20 12.44
N THR A 43 -17.69 3.19 11.49
CA THR A 43 -18.18 1.96 10.86
C THR A 43 -17.19 1.44 9.82
N ASP A 44 -17.28 0.18 9.43
CA ASP A 44 -16.42 -0.40 8.39
C ASP A 44 -16.50 0.40 7.08
N ALA A 45 -17.71 0.87 6.74
CA ALA A 45 -17.93 1.70 5.56
C ALA A 45 -17.21 3.06 5.65
N GLN A 46 -17.21 3.68 6.85
CA GLN A 46 -16.47 4.92 7.09
C GLN A 46 -14.95 4.67 7.03
N CYS A 47 -14.47 3.58 7.65
CA CYS A 47 -13.07 3.19 7.60
C CYS A 47 -12.59 2.92 6.17
N LEU A 48 -13.37 2.19 5.38
CA LEU A 48 -13.08 1.97 3.96
C LEU A 48 -13.04 3.30 3.20
N LYS A 49 -13.98 4.21 3.46
CA LYS A 49 -14.02 5.51 2.80
C LYS A 49 -12.81 6.39 3.16
N MET A 50 -12.34 6.34 4.40
CA MET A 50 -11.11 7.01 4.84
C MET A 50 -9.91 6.46 4.08
N LEU A 51 -9.75 5.13 4.05
CA LEU A 51 -8.66 4.49 3.31
C LEU A 51 -8.67 4.85 1.82
N GLU A 52 -9.84 4.84 1.18
CA GLU A 52 -9.95 5.28 -0.21
C GLU A 52 -9.56 6.76 -0.38
N THR A 53 -9.99 7.62 0.53
CA THR A 53 -9.62 9.05 0.46
C THR A 53 -8.12 9.24 0.62
N ARG A 54 -7.51 8.48 1.55
CA ARG A 54 -6.08 8.46 1.84
C ARG A 54 -5.26 7.95 0.64
N LEU A 55 -5.62 6.79 0.10
CA LEU A 55 -4.99 6.18 -1.07
C LEU A 55 -5.00 7.12 -2.28
N GLU A 56 -6.05 7.91 -2.49
CA GLU A 56 -6.14 8.80 -3.65
C GLU A 56 -5.29 10.05 -3.41
N ASN A 57 -5.49 10.72 -2.27
CA ASN A 57 -4.92 12.03 -2.03
C ASN A 57 -3.44 11.98 -1.67
N ASP A 58 -3.05 11.01 -0.85
CA ASP A 58 -1.73 10.98 -0.22
C ASP A 58 -0.78 9.97 -0.88
N PHE A 59 -1.30 9.07 -1.72
CA PHE A 59 -0.48 8.06 -2.40
C PHE A 59 -0.60 8.13 -3.92
N ARG A 60 -1.79 7.99 -4.51
CA ARG A 60 -1.97 8.02 -5.96
C ARG A 60 -1.53 9.34 -6.58
N LYS A 61 -2.01 10.47 -6.06
CA LYS A 61 -1.62 11.80 -6.58
C LYS A 61 -0.11 12.02 -6.52
N PRO A 62 0.61 11.76 -5.41
CA PRO A 62 2.07 11.82 -5.38
C PRO A 62 2.76 10.85 -6.35
N LEU A 63 2.30 9.59 -6.43
CA LEU A 63 2.87 8.59 -7.34
C LEU A 63 2.75 9.03 -8.81
N ARG A 64 1.60 9.59 -9.21
CA ARG A 64 1.40 10.13 -10.56
C ARG A 64 2.38 11.27 -10.89
N LYS A 65 2.80 12.06 -9.90
CA LYS A 65 3.80 13.13 -10.10
C LYS A 65 5.19 12.56 -10.34
N CYS A 66 5.60 11.52 -9.59
CA CYS A 66 6.95 10.97 -9.70
C CYS A 66 7.10 9.84 -10.74
N ILE A 67 5.99 9.25 -11.17
CA ILE A 67 5.90 8.19 -12.18
C ILE A 67 4.97 8.70 -13.30
N ALA A 68 5.54 9.40 -14.28
CA ALA A 68 4.78 10.01 -15.39
C ALA A 68 3.94 9.00 -16.20
N THR A 69 4.24 7.72 -16.10
CA THR A 69 3.56 6.61 -16.78
C THR A 69 2.57 5.87 -15.90
N PHE A 70 2.29 6.34 -14.68
CA PHE A 70 1.47 5.62 -13.69
C PHE A 70 0.09 5.21 -14.24
N ASP A 71 -0.65 6.14 -14.82
CA ASP A 71 -2.00 5.87 -15.36
C ASP A 71 -1.98 5.04 -16.65
N ARG A 72 -0.80 4.78 -17.24
CA ARG A 72 -0.62 3.90 -18.40
C ARG A 72 -0.32 2.45 -18.00
N ALA A 73 0.02 2.21 -16.74
CA ALA A 73 0.26 0.86 -16.24
C ALA A 73 -1.07 0.11 -16.14
N PRO A 74 -1.09 -1.23 -16.30
CA PRO A 74 -2.28 -2.03 -16.03
C PRO A 74 -2.79 -1.84 -14.60
N ILE A 75 -4.09 -2.03 -14.40
CA ILE A 75 -4.74 -1.72 -13.12
C ILE A 75 -4.18 -2.54 -11.95
N SER A 76 -3.71 -3.76 -12.23
CA SER A 76 -3.01 -4.61 -11.26
C SER A 76 -1.71 -4.00 -10.76
N VAL A 77 -0.92 -3.43 -11.67
CA VAL A 77 0.35 -2.75 -11.37
C VAL A 77 0.09 -1.48 -10.59
N GLN A 78 -0.92 -0.70 -10.98
CA GLN A 78 -1.33 0.50 -10.24
C GLN A 78 -1.76 0.16 -8.80
N ALA A 79 -2.58 -0.89 -8.64
CA ALA A 79 -3.05 -1.32 -7.33
C ALA A 79 -1.91 -1.82 -6.43
N SER A 80 -0.98 -2.61 -6.98
CA SER A 80 0.17 -3.15 -6.24
C SER A 80 1.13 -2.04 -5.82
N MET A 81 1.40 -1.06 -6.71
CA MET A 81 2.23 0.10 -6.37
C MET A 81 1.56 0.98 -5.31
N LEU A 82 0.23 1.09 -5.33
CA LEU A 82 -0.52 1.82 -4.30
C LEU A 82 -0.45 1.14 -2.94
N ASP A 83 -0.65 -0.19 -2.88
CA ASP A 83 -0.52 -0.93 -1.61
C ASP A 83 0.90 -0.84 -1.04
N LEU A 84 1.91 -1.04 -1.89
CA LEU A 84 3.30 -0.88 -1.50
C LEU A 84 3.54 0.53 -0.94
N SER A 85 3.10 1.56 -1.66
CA SER A 85 3.26 2.95 -1.27
C SER A 85 2.55 3.28 0.04
N TYR A 86 1.39 2.66 0.31
CA TYR A 86 0.70 2.77 1.58
C TYR A 86 1.58 2.26 2.72
N ASN A 87 2.20 1.10 2.52
CA ASN A 87 3.02 0.44 3.54
C ASN A 87 4.38 1.13 3.79
N ILE A 88 5.07 1.59 2.73
CA ILE A 88 6.43 2.14 2.85
C ILE A 88 6.48 3.68 2.80
N GLY A 89 5.35 4.33 2.53
CA GLY A 89 5.24 5.76 2.31
C GLY A 89 5.54 6.19 0.88
N ALA A 90 4.85 7.25 0.43
CA ALA A 90 4.97 7.78 -0.94
C ALA A 90 6.41 8.21 -1.31
N GLY A 91 7.18 8.73 -0.35
CA GLY A 91 8.57 9.14 -0.57
C GLY A 91 9.48 7.96 -0.95
N ALA A 92 9.45 6.89 -0.16
CA ALA A 92 10.21 5.67 -0.43
C ALA A 92 9.73 4.96 -1.71
N ALA A 93 8.42 4.96 -1.94
CA ALA A 93 7.82 4.45 -3.16
C ALA A 93 8.34 5.21 -4.40
N CYS A 94 8.37 6.54 -4.39
CA CYS A 94 8.85 7.36 -5.50
C CYS A 94 10.36 7.23 -5.79
N SER A 95 11.18 6.98 -4.77
CA SER A 95 12.63 6.78 -4.92
C SER A 95 13.02 5.32 -5.23
N SER A 96 12.06 4.40 -5.23
CA SER A 96 12.30 2.97 -5.43
C SER A 96 12.78 2.60 -6.84
N SER A 97 13.45 1.45 -6.92
CA SER A 97 13.71 0.79 -8.20
C SER A 97 12.41 0.41 -8.93
N ALA A 98 11.33 0.06 -8.22
CA ALA A 98 10.02 -0.20 -8.80
C ALA A 98 9.47 1.03 -9.55
N ALA A 99 9.49 2.21 -8.92
CA ALA A 99 9.09 3.47 -9.57
C ALA A 99 9.96 3.79 -10.80
N LYS A 100 11.28 3.53 -10.73
CA LYS A 100 12.16 3.65 -11.90
C LYS A 100 11.69 2.74 -13.05
N ARG A 101 11.43 1.46 -12.79
CA ARG A 101 10.95 0.51 -13.82
C ARG A 101 9.57 0.88 -14.35
N MET A 102 8.67 1.38 -13.51
CA MET A 102 7.39 1.91 -13.98
C MET A 102 7.57 3.09 -14.94
N ARG A 103 8.46 4.04 -14.65
CA ARG A 103 8.76 5.16 -15.58
C ARG A 103 9.24 4.66 -16.95
N GLU A 104 10.00 3.58 -16.96
CA GLU A 104 10.50 2.91 -18.17
C GLU A 104 9.43 2.06 -18.89
N LYS A 105 8.20 1.99 -18.36
CA LYS A 105 7.12 1.08 -18.78
C LYS A 105 7.48 -0.41 -18.71
N ASN A 106 8.52 -0.75 -17.96
CA ASN A 106 8.88 -2.14 -17.72
C ASN A 106 8.08 -2.66 -16.52
N TRP A 107 6.81 -3.00 -16.77
CA TRP A 107 5.86 -3.38 -15.72
C TRP A 107 6.26 -4.65 -14.99
N GLN A 108 6.74 -5.66 -15.71
CA GLN A 108 7.16 -6.92 -15.11
C GLN A 108 8.35 -6.71 -14.17
N ALA A 109 9.37 -5.96 -14.60
CA ALA A 109 10.49 -5.62 -13.72
C ALA A 109 10.08 -4.71 -12.56
N ALA A 110 9.06 -3.86 -12.74
CA ALA A 110 8.51 -3.07 -11.65
C ALA A 110 7.86 -3.97 -10.59
N CYS A 111 7.00 -4.91 -10.99
CA CYS A 111 6.39 -5.89 -10.08
C CYS A 111 7.46 -6.66 -9.30
N SER A 112 8.48 -7.20 -9.98
CA SER A 112 9.58 -7.92 -9.31
C SER A 112 10.35 -7.03 -8.33
N ALA A 113 10.55 -5.75 -8.66
CA ALA A 113 11.26 -4.81 -7.79
C ALA A 113 10.47 -4.44 -6.52
N MET A 114 9.14 -4.55 -6.51
CA MET A 114 8.31 -4.35 -5.30
C MET A 114 8.64 -5.38 -4.21
N THR A 115 9.10 -6.58 -4.59
CA THR A 115 9.45 -7.66 -3.65
C THR A 115 10.63 -7.34 -2.72
N LEU A 116 11.46 -6.35 -3.09
CA LEU A 116 12.61 -5.92 -2.30
C LEU A 116 12.21 -5.24 -0.98
N PHE A 117 10.97 -4.77 -0.86
CA PHE A 117 10.44 -4.08 0.32
C PHE A 117 9.90 -5.06 1.37
N ASN A 118 10.73 -6.05 1.73
CA ASN A 118 10.40 -7.13 2.65
C ASN A 118 11.22 -7.10 3.96
N ARG A 119 11.88 -5.97 4.27
CA ARG A 119 12.78 -5.84 5.41
C ARG A 119 12.36 -4.76 6.40
N ALA A 120 12.61 -5.01 7.68
CA ALA A 120 12.57 -4.02 8.75
C ALA A 120 13.78 -4.21 9.67
N GLY A 121 14.39 -3.11 10.15
CA GLY A 121 15.62 -3.20 10.96
C GLY A 121 16.76 -3.95 10.28
N GLY A 122 16.85 -3.90 8.95
CA GLY A 122 17.86 -4.58 8.14
C GLY A 122 17.63 -6.08 7.91
N LYS A 123 16.60 -6.69 8.51
CA LYS A 123 16.29 -8.12 8.40
C LYS A 123 15.00 -8.34 7.62
N VAL A 124 14.93 -9.48 6.90
CA VAL A 124 13.69 -9.90 6.23
C VAL A 124 12.63 -10.18 7.29
N VAL A 125 11.41 -9.69 7.05
CA VAL A 125 10.24 -9.94 7.88
C VAL A 125 9.26 -10.79 7.08
N GLU A 126 8.92 -11.97 7.60
CA GLU A 126 8.11 -12.96 6.89
C GLU A 126 6.75 -12.40 6.45
N GLY A 127 6.09 -11.61 7.30
CA GLY A 127 4.83 -10.96 6.95
C GLY A 127 4.96 -9.97 5.79
N LEU A 128 6.04 -9.19 5.75
CA LEU A 128 6.29 -8.28 4.62
C LEU A 128 6.62 -9.07 3.36
N LYS A 129 7.44 -10.12 3.47
CA LYS A 129 7.75 -11.00 2.34
C LYS A 129 6.48 -11.56 1.70
N LYS A 130 5.59 -12.15 2.51
CA LYS A 130 4.29 -12.65 2.04
C LYS A 130 3.46 -11.56 1.36
N ARG A 131 3.35 -10.39 1.98
CA ARG A 131 2.62 -9.24 1.39
C ARG A 131 3.18 -8.83 0.04
N ARG A 132 4.50 -8.76 -0.10
CA ARG A 132 5.14 -8.33 -1.35
C ARG A 132 5.13 -9.39 -2.45
N GLU A 133 5.14 -10.67 -2.08
CA GLU A 133 5.28 -11.80 -3.02
C GLU A 133 3.90 -12.40 -3.36
N TYR A 134 3.67 -13.68 -3.02
CA TYR A 134 2.49 -14.47 -3.40
C TYR A 134 1.48 -14.64 -2.26
N GLY A 135 1.54 -13.76 -1.25
CA GLY A 135 0.56 -13.75 -0.19
C GLY A 135 0.64 -14.95 0.75
N ASP A 136 -0.52 -15.32 1.29
CA ASP A 136 -0.73 -16.50 2.10
C ASP A 136 -2.13 -17.10 1.85
N ALA A 137 -2.50 -18.11 2.64
CA ALA A 137 -3.78 -18.82 2.47
C ALA A 137 -5.03 -17.93 2.54
N GLN A 138 -4.93 -16.72 3.11
CA GLN A 138 -6.07 -15.81 3.32
C GLN A 138 -5.95 -14.52 2.52
N ARG A 139 -4.75 -14.15 2.05
CA ARG A 139 -4.46 -12.82 1.52
C ARG A 139 -3.62 -12.93 0.26
N ILE A 140 -4.06 -12.27 -0.80
CA ILE A 140 -3.30 -12.14 -2.05
C ILE A 140 -2.06 -11.26 -1.84
N GLY A 141 -0.96 -11.62 -2.49
CA GLY A 141 0.28 -10.83 -2.48
C GLY A 141 0.33 -9.79 -3.61
N GLU A 142 1.14 -8.75 -3.42
CA GLU A 142 1.33 -7.69 -4.41
C GLU A 142 1.91 -8.23 -5.73
N LEU A 143 2.94 -9.09 -5.69
CA LEU A 143 3.52 -9.65 -6.91
C LEU A 143 2.50 -10.50 -7.68
N GLU A 144 1.75 -11.34 -6.95
CA GLU A 144 0.69 -12.18 -7.51
C GLU A 144 -0.34 -11.32 -8.26
N LEU A 145 -0.90 -10.30 -7.60
CA LEU A 145 -1.84 -9.39 -8.26
C LEU A 145 -1.18 -8.66 -9.43
N CYS A 146 0.00 -8.08 -9.22
CA CYS A 146 0.70 -7.24 -10.18
C CYS A 146 0.88 -7.96 -11.52
N LEU A 147 1.38 -9.20 -11.48
CA LEU A 147 1.64 -10.03 -12.65
C LEU A 147 0.37 -10.54 -13.34
N ALA A 148 -0.73 -10.72 -12.61
CA ALA A 148 -1.99 -11.24 -13.18
C ALA A 148 -2.55 -10.36 -14.32
N GLY A 149 -2.30 -9.05 -14.28
CA GLY A 149 -2.73 -8.11 -15.33
C GLY A 149 -1.70 -7.85 -16.44
N LEU A 150 -0.61 -8.62 -16.50
CA LEU A 150 0.46 -8.50 -17.52
C LEU A 150 0.46 -9.63 -18.55
N GLN A 151 -0.49 -10.55 -18.47
CA GLN A 151 -0.64 -11.68 -19.39
C GLN A 151 -1.32 -11.27 -20.70
#